data_AF-A0A356F3W4-F1
#
_entry.id   AF-A0A356F3W4-F1
#
_cell.length_a   1.000
_cell.length_b   1.000
_cell.length_c   1.000
_cell.angle_alpha   90.00
_cell.angle_beta   90.00
_cell.angle_gamma   90.00
#
_symmetry.space_group_name_H-M   'P 1'
#
loop_
_entity.id
_entity.type
_entity.pdbx_description
1 polymer ?
#
loop_
_entity_poly.entity_id
_entity_poly.type
_entity_poly.pdbx_seq_one_letter_code
_entity_poly.pdbx_strand_id
1 'polypeptide(L)' 'MTYISRQFAEEVLLPDGSVASSVADVDKYLRATGLALAGDYSPEYYQNIRNQQERERRQSLFADFLYNYKRMIWK' A
#
# COMPACT_ATOMS: atom_id res chain seq x y z
N MET A 1 -16.83 9.33 -17.84
CA MET A 1 -16.42 10.35 -16.87
C MET A 1 -17.66 10.88 -16.16
N THR A 2 -18.23 10.05 -15.29
CA THR A 2 -19.42 10.38 -14.48
C THR A 2 -18.91 10.84 -13.12
N TYR A 3 -18.80 12.17 -12.95
CA TYR A 3 -18.47 12.78 -11.68
C TYR A 3 -19.70 12.69 -10.77
N ILE A 4 -19.82 11.58 -10.03
CA ILE A 4 -20.76 11.50 -8.91
C ILE A 4 -20.02 12.05 -7.70
N SER A 5 -20.13 13.36 -7.47
CA SER A 5 -19.79 13.98 -6.20
C SER A 5 -20.81 13.54 -5.15
N ARG A 6 -20.67 12.31 -4.63
CA ARG A 6 -21.18 11.99 -3.29
C ARG A 6 -20.23 12.64 -2.30
N GLN A 7 -20.43 13.93 -2.06
CA GLN A 7 -20.04 14.50 -0.78
C GLN A 7 -20.73 13.64 0.28
N PHE A 8 -19.96 13.06 1.20
CA PHE A 8 -20.53 12.32 2.31
C PHE A 8 -21.47 13.28 3.06
N ALA A 9 -22.75 12.92 3.17
CA ALA A 9 -23.71 13.71 3.95
C ALA A 9 -23.40 13.63 5.45
N GLU A 10 -22.65 12.61 5.87
CA GLU A 10 -22.28 12.31 7.25
C GLU A 10 -20.80 11.89 7.30
N GLU A 11 -20.10 12.36 8.33
CA GLU A 11 -18.73 11.98 8.65
C GLU A 11 -18.61 10.46 8.82
N VAL A 12 -17.78 9.80 7.99
CA VAL A 12 -17.58 8.34 8.04
C VAL A 12 -16.40 8.03 8.94
N LEU A 13 -16.64 7.25 10.01
CA LEU A 13 -15.56 6.71 10.83
C LEU A 13 -14.83 5.59 10.09
N LEU A 14 -13.53 5.77 9.87
CA LEU A 14 -12.64 4.77 9.31
C LEU A 14 -12.21 3.76 10.40
N PRO A 15 -11.81 2.53 10.03
CA PRO A 15 -11.44 1.48 10.99
C PRO A 15 -10.23 1.82 11.89
N ASP A 16 -9.42 2.80 11.53
CA ASP A 16 -8.32 3.32 12.34
C ASP A 16 -8.76 4.39 13.37
N GLY A 17 -10.05 4.72 13.40
CA GLY A 17 -10.62 5.76 14.26
C GLY A 17 -10.51 7.17 13.67
N SER A 18 -9.97 7.32 12.46
CA SER A 18 -9.98 8.60 11.75
C SER A 18 -11.34 8.87 11.11
N VAL A 19 -11.67 10.15 10.89
CA VAL A 19 -12.94 10.56 10.28
C VAL A 19 -12.68 10.96 8.83
N ALA A 20 -13.36 10.30 7.90
CA ALA A 20 -13.39 10.67 6.49
C ALA A 20 -14.60 11.57 6.22
N SER A 21 -14.33 12.82 5.89
CA SER A 21 -15.35 13.78 5.43
C SER A 21 -15.53 13.75 3.92
N SER A 22 -14.58 13.16 3.18
CA SER A 22 -14.60 13.10 1.72
C SER A 22 -14.16 11.74 1.17
N VAL A 23 -14.56 11.43 -0.07
CA VAL A 23 -14.12 10.20 -0.77
C VAL A 23 -12.60 10.18 -0.95
N ALA A 24 -11.97 11.35 -1.02
CA ALA A 24 -10.51 11.47 -1.10
C ALA A 24 -9.84 11.00 0.21
N ASP A 25 -10.46 11.23 1.37
CA ASP A 25 -9.93 10.76 2.65
C ASP A 25 -10.01 9.23 2.77
N VAL A 26 -11.08 8.64 2.24
CA VAL A 26 -11.22 7.18 2.13
C VAL A 26 -10.16 6.59 1.19
N ASP A 27 -9.95 7.17 0.00
CA ASP A 27 -8.90 6.72 -0.93
C ASP A 27 -7.50 6.86 -0.31
N LYS A 28 -7.24 7.95 0.42
CA LYS A 28 -5.99 8.16 1.14
C LYS A 28 -5.76 7.09 2.22
N TYR A 29 -6.80 6.76 2.99
CA TYR A 29 -6.75 5.70 4.00
C TYR A 29 -6.49 4.33 3.36
N LEU A 30 -7.18 4.02 2.26
CA LEU A 30 -7.01 2.75 1.54
C LEU A 30 -5.57 2.61 1.02
N ARG A 31 -5.02 3.65 0.38
CA ARG A 31 -3.62 3.64 -0.08
C ARG A 31 -2.62 3.48 1.06
N ALA A 32 -2.86 4.15 2.19
CA ALA A 32 -1.99 4.05 3.36
C ALA A 32 -1.98 2.65 3.99
N THR A 33 -3.13 1.97 3.95
CA THR A 33 -3.29 0.61 4.49
C THR A 33 -2.97 -0.49 3.48
N GLY A 34 -2.61 -0.13 2.24
CA GLY A 34 -2.38 -1.10 1.15
C GLY A 34 -3.65 -1.82 0.70
N LEU A 35 -4.82 -1.23 0.97
CA LEU A 35 -6.13 -1.70 0.55
C LEU A 35 -6.55 -0.96 -0.73
N ALA A 36 -7.45 -1.57 -1.48
CA ALA A 36 -8.10 -0.95 -2.63
C ALA A 36 -9.62 -0.91 -2.42
N LEU A 37 -10.31 -0.09 -3.23
CA LEU A 37 -11.76 -0.14 -3.31
C LEU A 37 -12.20 -1.48 -3.89
N ALA A 38 -13.41 -1.92 -3.54
CA ALA A 38 -13.94 -3.22 -3.96
C ALA A 38 -13.90 -3.44 -5.49
N GLY A 39 -14.07 -2.37 -6.29
CA GLY A 39 -14.00 -2.43 -7.76
C GLY A 39 -12.60 -2.41 -8.36
N ASP A 40 -11.58 -2.04 -7.57
CA ASP A 40 -10.19 -1.90 -8.03
C ASP A 40 -9.35 -3.16 -7.76
N TYR A 41 -9.90 -4.15 -7.05
CA TYR A 41 -9.28 -5.47 -6.90
C TYR A 41 -9.34 -6.25 -8.22
N SER A 42 -8.41 -5.94 -9.11
CA SER A 42 -8.20 -6.66 -10.37
C SER A 42 -7.08 -7.69 -10.25
N PRO A 43 -7.02 -8.70 -11.14
CA PRO A 43 -5.86 -9.60 -11.22
C PRO A 43 -4.53 -8.85 -11.37
N GLU A 44 -4.53 -7.73 -12.10
CA GLU A 44 -3.35 -6.87 -12.29
C GLU A 44 -2.90 -6.21 -10.98
N TYR A 45 -3.86 -5.75 -10.16
CA TYR A 45 -3.56 -5.20 -8.84
C TYR A 45 -2.82 -6.22 -7.96
N TYR A 46 -3.31 -7.47 -7.91
CA TYR A 46 -2.65 -8.54 -7.16
C TYR A 46 -1.27 -8.90 -7.72
N GLN A 47 -1.09 -8.88 -9.04
CA GLN A 47 0.22 -9.08 -9.66
C GLN A 47 1.20 -7.96 -9.29
N ASN A 48 0.74 -6.71 -9.26
CA ASN A 48 1.57 -5.57 -8.89
C ASN A 48 2.02 -5.65 -7.42
N ILE A 49 1.12 -6.01 -6.49
CA ILE A 49 1.48 -6.26 -5.09
C ILE A 49 2.55 -7.35 -5.00
N ARG A 50 2.35 -8.48 -5.69
CA ARG A 50 3.31 -9.58 -5.69
C ARG A 50 4.68 -9.13 -6.22
N ASN A 51 4.70 -8.41 -7.34
CA ASN A 51 5.93 -7.90 -7.94
C ASN A 51 6.67 -6.94 -7.00
N GLN A 52 5.93 -6.11 -6.27
CA GLN A 52 6.51 -5.22 -5.26
C GLN A 52 7.15 -6.03 -4.11
N GLN A 53 6.41 -6.98 -3.55
CA GLN A 53 6.92 -7.85 -2.47
C GLN A 53 8.17 -8.64 -2.92
N GLU A 54 8.18 -9.16 -4.16
CA GLU A 54 9.34 -9.85 -4.71
C GLU A 54 10.55 -8.93 -4.88
N ARG A 55 10.34 -7.67 -5.29
CA ARG A 55 11.41 -6.65 -5.38
C ARG A 55 11.99 -6.32 -4.01
N GLU A 56 11.14 -6.06 -3.03
CA GLU A 56 11.54 -5.77 -1.64
C GLU A 56 12.32 -6.94 -1.04
N ARG A 57 11.85 -8.18 -1.25
CA ARG A 57 12.56 -9.39 -0.81
C ARG A 57 13.95 -9.50 -1.43
N ARG A 58 14.10 -9.25 -2.73
CA ARG A 58 15.42 -9.28 -3.41
C ARG A 58 16.36 -8.22 -2.85
N GLN A 59 15.86 -7.01 -2.60
CA GLN A 59 16.66 -5.93 -2.01
C GLN A 59 17.12 -6.28 -0.59
N SER A 60 16.24 -6.84 0.24
CA SER A 60 16.60 -7.31 1.59
C SER A 60 17.68 -8.39 1.54
N LEU A 61 17.52 -9.41 0.71
CA LEU A 61 18.51 -10.49 0.56
C LEU A 61 19.87 -9.96 0.08
N PHE A 62 19.87 -8.96 -0.79
CA PHE A 62 21.11 -8.33 -1.25
C PHE A 62 21.78 -7.50 -0.15
N ALA A 63 21.00 -6.77 0.64
CA ALA A 63 21.52 -6.04 1.80
C ALA A 63 22.15 -7.01 2.83
N ASP A 64 21.47 -8.13 3.11
CA ASP A 64 21.98 -9.18 4.00
C ASP A 64 23.27 -9.81 3.46
N PHE A 65 23.32 -10.06 2.15
CA PHE A 65 24.53 -10.54 1.49
C PHE A 65 25.69 -9.56 1.67
N LEU A 66 25.48 -8.27 1.39
CA LEU A 66 26.51 -7.23 1.56
C LEU A 66 26.98 -7.11 3.01
N TYR A 67 26.06 -7.16 3.97
CA TYR A 67 26.37 -7.09 5.39
C TYR A 67 27.27 -8.26 5.81
N ASN A 68 26.89 -9.48 5.45
CA ASN A 68 27.66 -10.69 5.78
C ASN A 68 29.00 -10.73 5.04
N TYR A 69 29.04 -10.32 3.78
CA TYR A 69 30.27 -10.24 2.98
C TYR A 69 31.28 -9.26 3.59
N LYS A 70 30.83 -8.06 3.98
CA LYS A 70 31.68 -7.09 4.69
C LYS A 70 32.20 -7.66 6.01
N ARG A 71 31.34 -8.32 6.80
CA ARG A 71 31.77 -8.95 8.06
C ARG A 71 32.82 -10.04 7.87
N MET A 72 32.75 -10.78 6.75
CA MET A 72 33.72 -11.85 6.45
C MET A 72 35.10 -11.29 6.08
N ILE A 73 35.15 -10.21 5.28
CA ILE A 73 36.42 -9.62 4.81
C ILE A 73 37.14 -8.84 5.90
N TRP A 74 36.39 -8.14 6.75
CA TRP A 74 36.95 -7.28 7.79
C TRP A 74 37.16 -8.00 9.12
N LYS A 75 37.43 -9.32 9.07
CA LYS A 75 38.02 -10.09 10.18
C LYS A 75 39.54 -10.00 10.10
#